data_AF-X1MHG1-F1
#
_entry.id   AF-X1MHG1-F1
#
_cell.length_a   1.000
_cell.length_b   1.000
_cell.length_c   1.000
_cell.angle_alpha   90.00
_cell.angle_beta   90.00
_cell.angle_gamma   90.00
#
_symmetry.space_group_name_H-M   'P 1'
#
loop_
_entity.id
_entity.type
_entity.pdbx_description
1 polymer ?
#
loop_
_entity_poly.entity_id
_entity_poly.type
_entity_poly.pdbx_seq_one_letter_code
_entity_poly.pdbx_strand_id
1 'polypeptide(L)'
;MSLPWLHVDGKWIRDEAGNRIALRGVGCDYTAYRKWDWLEEFIQQIAGRGYNHVRLAFTMEPFHAHHVPYQPDWMDIAVDLCEQYGIYAVLTCMDWWASPKHQGWEEPLPLHEQDWLNMWREIAERYKDRSVVAAYELYNEPLGSGLTPDGKNQVDCYLDAMAVIREVDTKHPFIVYEDSHNLFHTLETEAGIADRLLWHPNTVRTDTIYASHHWWAGKDLPEDFAEAYRQAVMYVEGLKYYSDWLGVC
;
A
#
# COMPACT_ATOMS: atom_id res chain seq x y z
N MET A 1 -18.55 -17.76 2.21
CA MET A 1 -19.36 -16.73 2.89
C MET A 1 -18.56 -15.44 2.74
N SER A 2 -19.20 -14.34 2.38
CA SER A 2 -18.49 -13.05 2.26
C SER A 2 -17.92 -12.65 3.62
N LEU A 3 -16.70 -12.12 3.62
CA LEU A 3 -16.09 -11.56 4.83
C LEU A 3 -16.81 -10.26 5.24
N PRO A 4 -16.81 -9.87 6.53
CA PRO A 4 -17.34 -8.58 6.95
C PRO A 4 -16.66 -7.40 6.23
N TRP A 5 -17.40 -6.33 5.96
CA TRP A 5 -16.80 -5.11 5.42
C TRP A 5 -15.84 -4.46 6.43
N LEU A 6 -14.67 -4.04 5.95
CA LEU A 6 -13.70 -3.29 6.75
C LEU A 6 -13.74 -1.80 6.40
N HIS A 7 -13.55 -0.95 7.39
CA HIS A 7 -13.37 0.49 7.22
C HIS A 7 -12.37 1.05 8.22
N VAL A 8 -11.83 2.24 7.91
CA VAL A 8 -10.96 3.00 8.81
C VAL A 8 -11.84 3.83 9.76
N ASP A 9 -11.54 3.77 11.05
CA ASP A 9 -12.17 4.53 12.14
C ASP A 9 -11.06 5.10 13.04
N GLY A 10 -10.62 6.33 12.74
CA GLY A 10 -9.43 6.94 13.31
C GLY A 10 -8.22 6.04 13.10
N LYS A 11 -7.49 5.73 14.18
CA LYS A 11 -6.34 4.81 14.13
C LYS A 11 -6.67 3.32 14.00
N TRP A 12 -7.95 2.95 13.96
CA TRP A 12 -8.36 1.55 13.95
C TRP A 12 -8.94 1.14 12.60
N ILE A 13 -8.75 -0.12 12.25
CA ILE A 13 -9.58 -0.78 11.24
C ILE A 13 -10.69 -1.51 11.99
N ARG A 14 -11.93 -1.38 11.51
CA ARG A 14 -13.09 -2.03 12.10
C ARG A 14 -13.92 -2.79 11.08
N ASP A 15 -14.57 -3.84 11.55
CA ASP A 15 -15.64 -4.49 10.80
C ASP A 15 -16.98 -3.73 10.96
N GLU A 16 -17.99 -4.15 10.21
CA GLU A 16 -19.36 -3.60 10.26
C GLU A 16 -20.05 -3.76 11.64
N ALA A 17 -19.58 -4.69 12.48
CA ALA A 17 -20.06 -4.87 13.86
C ALA A 17 -19.31 -3.97 14.86
N GLY A 18 -18.33 -3.18 14.40
CA GLY A 18 -17.54 -2.27 15.22
C GLY A 18 -16.37 -2.95 15.95
N ASN A 19 -16.08 -4.23 15.67
CA ASN A 19 -14.93 -4.92 16.25
C ASN A 19 -13.65 -4.36 15.65
N ARG A 20 -12.61 -4.21 16.48
CA ARG A 20 -11.28 -3.83 15.99
C ARG A 20 -10.63 -5.02 15.31
N ILE A 21 -10.16 -4.81 14.08
CA ILE A 21 -9.49 -5.81 13.27
C ILE A 21 -8.01 -5.42 13.14
N ALA A 22 -7.12 -6.36 13.48
CA ALA A 22 -5.70 -6.22 13.22
C ALA A 22 -5.33 -7.07 12.01
N LEU A 23 -4.97 -6.44 10.90
CA LEU A 23 -4.52 -7.14 9.70
C LEU A 23 -3.10 -7.68 9.92
N ARG A 24 -2.95 -9.01 9.90
CA ARG A 24 -1.70 -9.73 10.05
C ARG A 24 -1.62 -10.74 8.92
N GLY A 25 -0.68 -10.53 8.01
CA GLY A 25 -0.68 -11.23 6.73
C GLY A 25 0.71 -11.37 6.14
N VAL A 26 0.73 -11.82 4.90
CA VAL A 26 1.93 -12.05 4.11
C VAL A 26 1.73 -11.49 2.71
N GLY A 27 2.81 -11.08 2.06
CA GLY A 27 2.78 -10.70 0.65
C GLY A 27 3.08 -11.89 -0.25
N CYS A 28 2.40 -11.96 -1.39
CA CYS A 28 2.79 -12.82 -2.48
C CYS A 28 2.62 -12.11 -3.82
N ASP A 29 3.47 -12.46 -4.76
CA ASP A 29 3.13 -12.31 -6.17
C ASP A 29 2.17 -13.45 -6.53
N TYR A 30 0.90 -13.13 -6.71
CA TYR A 30 -0.15 -14.13 -6.84
C TYR A 30 -0.06 -14.91 -8.15
N THR A 31 0.76 -14.47 -9.12
CA THR A 31 0.94 -15.22 -10.37
C THR A 31 2.37 -15.62 -10.66
N ALA A 32 3.18 -15.91 -9.62
CA ALA A 32 4.50 -16.55 -9.74
C ALA A 32 4.50 -17.96 -10.44
N TYR A 33 3.61 -18.20 -11.40
CA TYR A 33 3.86 -18.37 -12.84
C TYR A 33 2.63 -19.09 -13.43
N ARG A 34 1.42 -18.57 -13.18
CA ARG A 34 0.12 -19.27 -13.38
C ARG A 34 0.01 -20.61 -12.63
N LYS A 35 0.66 -20.71 -11.47
CA LYS A 35 0.65 -21.91 -10.62
C LYS A 35 -0.47 -21.80 -9.59
N TRP A 36 -1.72 -21.91 -10.05
CA TRP A 36 -2.90 -21.69 -9.21
C TRP A 36 -2.99 -22.66 -8.03
N ASP A 37 -2.63 -23.93 -8.23
CA ASP A 37 -2.58 -24.91 -7.13
C ASP A 37 -1.59 -24.47 -6.03
N TRP A 38 -0.47 -23.84 -6.39
CA TRP A 38 0.51 -23.34 -5.41
C TRP A 38 -0.02 -22.11 -4.67
N LEU A 39 -0.74 -21.23 -5.38
CA LEU A 39 -1.39 -20.08 -4.75
C LEU A 39 -2.48 -20.53 -3.78
N GLU A 40 -3.31 -21.50 -4.18
CA GLU A 40 -4.34 -22.09 -3.33
C GLU A 40 -3.72 -22.75 -2.09
N GLU A 41 -2.71 -23.60 -2.27
CA GLU A 41 -1.96 -24.20 -1.16
C GLU A 41 -1.36 -23.14 -0.23
N PHE A 42 -0.80 -22.07 -0.78
CA PHE A 42 -0.24 -20.95 0.00
C PHE A 42 -1.33 -20.25 0.82
N ILE A 43 -2.44 -19.84 0.19
CA ILE A 43 -3.58 -19.15 0.83
C ILE A 43 -4.18 -20.03 1.92
N GLN A 44 -4.43 -21.31 1.63
CA GLN A 44 -4.92 -22.28 2.61
C GLN A 44 -3.97 -22.39 3.81
N GLN A 45 -2.67 -22.47 3.54
CA GLN A 45 -1.64 -22.63 4.57
C GLN A 45 -1.53 -21.44 5.50
N ILE A 46 -1.62 -20.21 5.00
CA ILE A 46 -1.51 -19.00 5.81
C ILE A 46 -2.80 -18.74 6.58
N ALA A 47 -3.97 -18.96 5.97
CA ALA A 47 -5.26 -18.89 6.66
C ALA A 47 -5.32 -19.93 7.80
N GLY A 48 -4.89 -21.16 7.54
CA GLY A 48 -4.81 -22.24 8.54
C GLY A 48 -3.83 -21.97 9.69
N ARG A 49 -2.88 -21.03 9.52
CA ARG A 49 -1.95 -20.56 10.57
C ARG A 49 -2.48 -19.34 11.35
N GLY A 50 -3.66 -18.83 10.99
CA GLY A 50 -4.29 -17.70 11.67
C GLY A 50 -3.91 -16.32 11.13
N TYR A 51 -3.23 -16.25 9.97
CA TYR A 51 -3.14 -14.99 9.21
C TYR A 51 -4.50 -14.64 8.63
N ASN A 52 -4.79 -13.35 8.52
CA ASN A 52 -6.12 -12.87 8.09
C ASN A 52 -6.09 -11.94 6.87
N HIS A 53 -4.92 -11.68 6.28
CA HIS A 53 -4.87 -11.08 4.94
C HIS A 53 -3.68 -11.57 4.11
N VAL A 54 -3.77 -11.33 2.80
CA VAL A 54 -2.70 -11.50 1.81
C VAL A 54 -2.56 -10.20 1.03
N ARG A 55 -1.33 -9.72 0.82
CA ARG A 55 -1.04 -8.69 -0.18
C ARG A 55 -0.82 -9.37 -1.53
N LEU A 56 -1.72 -9.10 -2.47
CA LEU A 56 -1.66 -9.60 -3.85
C LEU A 56 -0.91 -8.57 -4.69
N ALA A 57 0.38 -8.81 -4.90
CA ALA A 57 1.28 -7.92 -5.65
C ALA A 57 1.07 -8.04 -7.17
N PHE A 58 0.95 -6.89 -7.85
CA PHE A 58 0.96 -6.76 -9.31
C PHE A 58 1.70 -5.50 -9.75
N THR A 59 1.96 -5.33 -11.04
CA THR A 59 2.54 -4.12 -11.64
C THR A 59 1.72 -3.65 -12.84
N MET A 60 1.85 -2.40 -13.25
CA MET A 60 1.23 -1.90 -14.48
C MET A 60 2.22 -2.00 -15.64
N GLU A 61 1.78 -2.36 -16.86
CA GLU A 61 2.64 -2.19 -18.05
C GLU A 61 2.76 -0.70 -18.43
N PRO A 62 3.91 -0.21 -18.93
CA PRO A 62 5.13 -0.94 -19.29
C PRO A 62 6.12 -1.08 -18.12
N PHE A 63 5.71 -0.76 -16.89
CA PHE A 63 6.56 -0.88 -15.72
C PHE A 63 6.87 -2.37 -15.48
N HIS A 64 8.06 -2.79 -15.88
CA HIS A 64 8.54 -4.14 -15.59
C HIS A 64 9.20 -4.15 -14.21
N ALA A 65 8.37 -4.12 -13.16
CA ALA A 65 8.84 -4.56 -11.85
C ALA A 65 9.15 -6.06 -11.87
N HIS A 66 9.77 -6.59 -10.81
CA HIS A 66 9.93 -8.03 -10.61
C HIS A 66 8.60 -8.77 -10.35
N HIS A 67 7.47 -8.13 -10.66
CA HIS A 67 6.12 -8.57 -10.40
C HIS A 67 5.34 -8.81 -11.68
N VAL A 68 4.28 -9.58 -11.54
CA VAL A 68 3.38 -9.91 -12.64
C VAL A 68 2.51 -8.71 -13.02
N PRO A 69 2.34 -8.44 -14.34
CA PRO A 69 1.42 -7.40 -14.77
C PRO A 69 -0.02 -7.66 -14.29
N TYR A 70 -0.76 -6.60 -14.01
CA TYR A 70 -2.19 -6.68 -13.74
C TYR A 70 -2.89 -7.40 -14.90
N GLN A 71 -3.62 -8.47 -14.56
CA GLN A 71 -4.43 -9.25 -15.48
C GLN A 71 -5.78 -9.50 -14.78
N PRO A 72 -6.89 -8.90 -15.24
CA PRO A 72 -8.16 -8.92 -14.51
C PRO A 72 -8.64 -10.34 -14.16
N ASP A 73 -8.60 -11.25 -15.12
CA ASP A 73 -9.07 -12.63 -14.93
C ASP A 73 -8.17 -13.44 -13.99
N TRP A 74 -6.89 -13.04 -13.85
CA TRP A 74 -5.95 -13.69 -12.92
C TRP A 74 -6.13 -13.19 -11.50
N MET A 75 -6.39 -11.89 -11.36
CA MET A 75 -6.70 -11.28 -10.08
C MET A 75 -8.02 -11.85 -9.52
N ASP A 76 -9.02 -12.11 -10.37
CA ASP A 76 -10.26 -12.77 -9.96
C ASP A 76 -10.00 -14.13 -9.32
N ILE A 77 -9.16 -14.98 -9.93
CA ILE A 77 -8.81 -16.29 -9.35
C ILE A 77 -8.18 -16.11 -7.97
N ALA A 78 -7.27 -15.17 -7.80
CA ALA A 78 -6.61 -14.93 -6.52
C ALA A 78 -7.59 -14.39 -5.45
N VAL A 79 -8.47 -13.46 -5.81
CA VAL A 79 -9.49 -12.90 -4.92
C VAL A 79 -10.54 -13.97 -4.55
N ASP A 80 -10.92 -14.83 -5.48
CA ASP A 80 -11.84 -15.95 -5.25
C ASP A 80 -11.23 -16.98 -4.28
N LEU A 81 -9.93 -17.29 -4.40
CA LEU A 81 -9.23 -18.13 -3.43
C LEU A 81 -9.18 -17.48 -2.05
N CYS A 82 -8.87 -16.18 -1.96
CA CYS A 82 -8.95 -15.44 -0.70
C CYS A 82 -10.35 -15.56 -0.06
N GLU A 83 -11.41 -15.42 -0.85
CA GLU A 83 -12.79 -15.52 -0.37
C GLU A 83 -13.17 -16.94 0.05
N GLN A 84 -12.75 -17.95 -0.72
CA GLN A 84 -12.95 -19.36 -0.43
C GLN A 84 -12.37 -19.76 0.94
N TYR A 85 -11.17 -19.25 1.26
CA TYR A 85 -10.47 -19.56 2.51
C TYR A 85 -10.70 -18.54 3.63
N GLY A 86 -11.56 -17.54 3.42
CA GLY A 86 -11.93 -16.57 4.45
C GLY A 86 -10.76 -15.70 4.91
N ILE A 87 -9.88 -15.30 3.99
CA ILE A 87 -8.75 -14.40 4.24
C ILE A 87 -8.88 -13.16 3.36
N TYR A 88 -8.63 -11.97 3.90
CA TYR A 88 -8.76 -10.74 3.12
C TYR A 88 -7.65 -10.61 2.06
N ALA A 89 -7.96 -9.96 0.95
CA ALA A 89 -7.00 -9.53 -0.07
C ALA A 89 -6.72 -8.03 0.08
N VAL A 90 -5.45 -7.64 0.06
CA VAL A 90 -5.02 -6.26 -0.20
C VAL A 90 -4.48 -6.25 -1.62
N LEU A 91 -5.07 -5.43 -2.49
CA LEU A 91 -4.61 -5.32 -3.87
C LEU A 91 -3.45 -4.33 -3.91
N THR A 92 -2.25 -4.84 -4.19
CA THR A 92 -1.00 -4.09 -4.04
C THR A 92 -0.36 -3.84 -5.39
N CYS A 93 -0.40 -2.58 -5.83
CA CYS A 93 0.42 -2.15 -6.95
C CYS A 93 1.88 -2.03 -6.48
N MET A 94 2.77 -2.83 -7.05
CA MET A 94 4.21 -2.87 -6.76
C MET A 94 5.03 -1.98 -7.70
N ASP A 95 4.37 -1.04 -8.37
CA ASP A 95 5.05 0.03 -9.09
C ASP A 95 5.73 0.97 -8.08
N TRP A 96 6.76 1.69 -8.52
CA TRP A 96 7.48 2.65 -7.67
C TRP A 96 7.35 4.07 -8.19
N TRP A 97 7.05 5.00 -7.28
CA TRP A 97 7.10 6.43 -7.57
C TRP A 97 8.54 6.96 -7.44
N ALA A 98 9.20 7.22 -8.58
CA ALA A 98 10.61 7.60 -8.60
C ALA A 98 10.92 8.61 -9.73
N SER A 99 12.08 9.28 -9.64
CA SER A 99 12.59 10.09 -10.75
C SER A 99 13.14 9.22 -11.88
N PRO A 100 13.20 9.72 -13.13
CA PRO A 100 13.83 8.99 -14.25
C PRO A 100 15.31 8.64 -14.05
N LYS A 101 16.00 9.28 -13.09
CA LYS A 101 17.41 8.98 -12.77
C LYS A 101 17.56 7.85 -11.76
N HIS A 102 16.46 7.39 -11.15
CA HIS A 102 16.49 6.35 -10.15
C HIS A 102 16.76 4.99 -10.82
N GLN A 103 17.82 4.29 -10.38
CA GLN A 103 18.21 2.95 -10.85
C GLN A 103 18.32 2.74 -12.39
N GLY A 104 18.36 3.83 -13.18
CA GLY A 104 18.35 3.74 -14.64
C GLY A 104 17.00 3.35 -15.23
N TRP A 105 15.89 3.60 -14.54
CA TRP A 105 14.55 3.32 -15.05
C TRP A 105 14.13 4.34 -16.11
N GLU A 106 13.84 3.85 -17.32
CA GLU A 106 13.46 4.68 -18.46
C GLU A 106 11.98 5.13 -18.39
N GLU A 107 11.13 4.32 -17.76
CA GLU A 107 9.67 4.49 -17.73
C GLU A 107 9.12 4.46 -16.28
N PRO A 108 9.54 5.37 -15.38
CA PRO A 108 9.02 5.36 -14.00
C PRO A 108 7.53 5.75 -13.97
N LEU A 109 6.81 5.28 -12.94
CA LEU A 109 5.36 5.47 -12.78
C LEU A 109 4.85 6.90 -13.06
N PRO A 110 5.53 8.00 -12.65
CA PRO A 110 5.05 9.35 -12.92
C PRO A 110 4.88 9.69 -14.41
N LEU A 111 5.57 8.99 -15.32
CA LEU A 111 5.39 9.17 -16.78
C LEU A 111 4.10 8.53 -17.31
N HIS A 112 3.50 7.62 -16.53
CA HIS A 112 2.32 6.83 -16.90
C HIS A 112 1.14 7.06 -15.97
N GLU A 113 1.07 8.22 -15.33
CA GLU A 113 0.05 8.51 -14.32
C GLU A 113 -1.36 8.26 -14.85
N GLN A 114 -1.70 8.70 -16.07
CA GLN A 114 -3.04 8.51 -16.60
C GLN A 114 -3.39 7.03 -16.83
N ASP A 115 -2.43 6.21 -17.25
CA ASP A 115 -2.62 4.77 -17.40
C ASP A 115 -2.84 4.11 -16.03
N TRP A 116 -2.10 4.57 -15.02
CA TRP A 116 -2.23 4.12 -13.64
C TRP A 116 -3.59 4.50 -13.02
N LEU A 117 -4.08 5.71 -13.28
CA LEU A 117 -5.43 6.14 -12.89
C LEU A 117 -6.51 5.28 -13.57
N ASN A 118 -6.34 4.96 -14.85
CA ASN A 118 -7.27 4.12 -15.60
C ASN A 118 -7.31 2.69 -15.05
N MET A 119 -6.13 2.09 -14.78
CA MET A 119 -6.01 0.76 -14.17
C MET A 119 -6.70 0.72 -12.80
N TRP A 120 -6.47 1.72 -11.94
CA TRP A 120 -7.10 1.77 -10.63
C TRP A 120 -8.61 1.93 -10.69
N ARG A 121 -9.13 2.70 -11.65
CA ARG A 121 -10.57 2.79 -11.90
C ARG A 121 -11.15 1.42 -12.26
N GLU A 122 -10.49 0.70 -13.15
CA GLU A 122 -10.91 -0.63 -13.60
C GLU A 122 -10.94 -1.62 -12.43
N ILE A 123 -9.86 -1.68 -11.65
CA ILE A 123 -9.75 -2.51 -10.44
C ILE A 123 -10.89 -2.19 -9.47
N ALA A 124 -11.11 -0.91 -9.18
CA ALA A 124 -12.16 -0.48 -8.26
C ALA A 124 -13.57 -0.83 -8.77
N GLU A 125 -13.87 -0.58 -10.05
CA GLU A 125 -15.16 -0.95 -10.64
C GLU A 125 -15.41 -2.46 -10.56
N ARG A 126 -14.36 -3.29 -10.73
CA ARG A 126 -14.44 -4.75 -10.68
C ARG A 126 -14.66 -5.28 -9.26
N TYR A 127 -14.01 -4.69 -8.26
CA TYR A 127 -14.00 -5.23 -6.88
C TYR A 127 -14.85 -4.45 -5.87
N LYS A 128 -15.50 -3.33 -6.23
CA LYS A 128 -16.30 -2.47 -5.32
C LYS A 128 -17.34 -3.17 -4.44
N ASP A 129 -17.84 -4.34 -4.85
CA ASP A 129 -18.82 -5.13 -4.10
C ASP A 129 -18.26 -6.41 -3.46
N ARG A 130 -16.92 -6.58 -3.46
CA ARG A 130 -16.21 -7.74 -2.93
C ARG A 130 -15.55 -7.42 -1.59
N SER A 131 -16.26 -7.63 -0.48
CA SER A 131 -15.73 -7.38 0.89
C SER A 131 -14.51 -8.20 1.29
N VAL A 132 -14.17 -9.26 0.52
CA VAL A 132 -12.89 -9.96 0.65
C VAL A 132 -11.70 -9.03 0.36
N VAL A 133 -11.88 -8.02 -0.49
CA VAL A 133 -10.87 -6.98 -0.67
C VAL A 133 -10.94 -6.05 0.55
N ALA A 134 -9.84 -5.98 1.30
CA ALA A 134 -9.75 -5.16 2.51
C ALA A 134 -9.33 -3.72 2.21
N ALA A 135 -8.49 -3.51 1.19
CA ALA A 135 -7.99 -2.19 0.82
C ALA A 135 -7.31 -2.21 -0.56
N TYR A 136 -7.19 -1.02 -1.15
CA TYR A 136 -6.37 -0.74 -2.33
C TYR A 136 -5.06 -0.06 -1.92
N GLU A 137 -3.94 -0.69 -2.22
CA GLU A 137 -2.63 -0.12 -1.99
C GLU A 137 -2.07 0.45 -3.29
N LEU A 138 -2.12 1.78 -3.39
CA LEU A 138 -2.11 2.51 -4.65
C LEU A 138 -0.78 2.40 -5.42
N TYR A 139 0.35 2.38 -4.71
CA TYR A 139 1.63 1.84 -5.17
C TYR A 139 2.56 1.61 -3.98
N ASN A 140 3.57 0.77 -4.18
CA ASN A 140 4.54 0.38 -3.17
C ASN A 140 5.62 1.46 -3.00
N GLU A 141 6.03 1.69 -1.75
CA GLU A 141 7.28 2.34 -1.35
C GLU A 141 7.83 3.45 -2.26
N PRO A 142 7.47 4.71 -2.02
CA PRO A 142 7.99 5.80 -2.81
C PRO A 142 9.48 6.03 -2.65
N LEU A 143 10.13 6.36 -3.77
CA LEU A 143 11.56 6.72 -3.85
C LEU A 143 11.73 8.22 -4.15
N GLY A 144 10.66 8.98 -3.91
CA GLY A 144 10.63 10.34 -3.40
C GLY A 144 11.09 11.49 -4.29
N SER A 145 11.59 11.22 -5.48
CA SER A 145 12.17 12.28 -6.32
C SER A 145 11.47 12.47 -7.68
N GLY A 146 10.40 11.71 -7.95
CA GLY A 146 9.67 11.76 -9.22
C GLY A 146 8.59 12.83 -9.25
N LEU A 147 8.56 13.62 -10.32
CA LEU A 147 7.41 14.43 -10.71
C LEU A 147 6.83 13.87 -12.01
N THR A 148 5.53 14.01 -12.21
CA THR A 148 4.90 13.77 -13.50
C THR A 148 5.40 14.78 -14.54
N PRO A 149 5.22 14.54 -15.86
CA PRO A 149 5.60 15.49 -16.90
C PRO A 149 5.01 16.90 -16.75
N ASP A 150 3.82 17.03 -16.18
CA ASP A 150 3.15 18.29 -15.87
C ASP A 150 3.53 18.89 -14.50
N GLY A 151 4.42 18.22 -13.76
CA GLY A 151 5.02 18.73 -12.53
C GLY A 151 4.27 18.39 -11.25
N LYS A 152 3.28 17.47 -11.29
CA LYS A 152 2.58 17.01 -10.09
C LYS A 152 3.51 16.19 -9.22
N ASN A 153 3.39 16.43 -7.91
CA ASN A 153 4.09 15.66 -6.92
C ASN A 153 3.33 14.37 -6.61
N GLN A 154 3.97 13.53 -5.84
CA GLN A 154 3.49 12.23 -5.46
C GLN A 154 2.12 12.24 -4.73
N VAL A 155 1.90 13.19 -3.83
CA VAL A 155 0.65 13.27 -3.05
C VAL A 155 -0.51 13.71 -3.93
N ASP A 156 -0.29 14.67 -4.83
CA ASP A 156 -1.32 15.08 -5.79
C ASP A 156 -1.79 13.89 -6.64
N CYS A 157 -0.86 13.02 -7.05
CA CYS A 157 -1.18 11.84 -7.85
C CYS A 157 -1.94 10.79 -7.03
N TYR A 158 -1.59 10.58 -5.75
CA TYR A 158 -2.40 9.75 -4.86
C TYR A 158 -3.83 10.29 -4.73
N LEU A 159 -3.99 11.61 -4.58
CA LEU A 159 -5.31 12.25 -4.45
C LEU A 159 -6.12 12.11 -5.75
N ASP A 160 -5.49 12.21 -6.91
CA ASP A 160 -6.13 11.96 -8.21
C ASP A 160 -6.63 10.51 -8.33
N ALA A 161 -5.81 9.52 -7.95
CA ALA A 161 -6.23 8.11 -7.94
C ALA A 161 -7.40 7.85 -7.00
N MET A 162 -7.34 8.40 -5.78
CA MET A 162 -8.44 8.28 -4.82
C MET A 162 -9.72 8.91 -5.36
N ALA A 163 -9.63 10.06 -6.04
CA ALA A 163 -10.79 10.72 -6.64
C ALA A 163 -11.41 9.84 -7.74
N VAL A 164 -10.60 9.32 -8.67
CA VAL A 164 -11.06 8.46 -9.77
C VAL A 164 -11.66 7.16 -9.25
N ILE A 165 -11.08 6.55 -8.22
CA ILE A 165 -11.64 5.36 -7.57
C ILE A 165 -12.98 5.68 -6.89
N ARG A 166 -13.09 6.83 -6.20
CA ARG A 166 -14.32 7.21 -5.49
C ARG A 166 -15.51 7.53 -6.39
N GLU A 167 -15.29 7.71 -7.69
CA GLU A 167 -16.39 7.78 -8.66
C GLU A 167 -17.12 6.43 -8.84
N VAL A 168 -16.45 5.30 -8.58
CA VAL A 168 -16.97 3.95 -8.80
C VAL A 168 -17.10 3.11 -7.52
N ASP A 169 -16.27 3.37 -6.52
CA ASP A 169 -16.20 2.62 -5.27
C ASP A 169 -16.10 3.55 -4.06
N THR A 170 -17.09 3.47 -3.17
CA THR A 170 -17.20 4.30 -1.97
C THR A 170 -16.86 3.58 -0.66
N LYS A 171 -16.46 2.31 -0.71
CA LYS A 171 -16.33 1.45 0.48
C LYS A 171 -14.89 1.14 0.84
N HIS A 172 -14.08 0.71 -0.14
CA HIS A 172 -12.75 0.19 0.15
C HIS A 172 -11.78 1.27 0.63
N PRO A 173 -11.09 1.05 1.76
CA PRO A 173 -9.99 1.91 2.20
C PRO A 173 -8.82 1.95 1.22
N PHE A 174 -8.04 3.02 1.30
CA PHE A 174 -6.76 3.16 0.61
C PHE A 174 -5.60 2.83 1.56
N ILE A 175 -4.53 2.25 1.04
CA ILE A 175 -3.23 2.21 1.68
C ILE A 175 -2.28 3.04 0.82
N VAL A 176 -1.62 4.00 1.46
CA VAL A 176 -0.61 4.84 0.83
C VAL A 176 0.63 4.88 1.70
N TYR A 177 1.77 5.11 1.09
CA TYR A 177 3.03 5.20 1.82
C TYR A 177 3.43 6.64 2.04
N GLU A 178 4.19 6.88 3.10
CA GLU A 178 5.05 8.07 3.16
C GLU A 178 6.53 7.70 2.88
N ASP A 179 7.43 8.67 3.00
CA ASP A 179 8.86 8.52 2.68
C ASP A 179 9.48 7.58 3.71
N SER A 180 10.50 6.80 3.38
CA SER A 180 11.12 5.85 4.32
C SER A 180 11.80 6.48 5.57
N HIS A 181 11.70 7.81 5.75
CA HIS A 181 12.35 8.61 6.79
C HIS A 181 11.38 9.48 7.63
N ASN A 182 10.16 8.99 7.89
CA ASN A 182 9.04 9.73 8.54
C ASN A 182 9.44 10.54 9.79
N LEU A 183 10.25 9.93 10.68
CA LEU A 183 10.61 10.53 11.97
C LEU A 183 11.40 11.81 11.78
N PHE A 184 12.40 11.80 10.90
CA PHE A 184 13.30 12.93 10.72
C PHE A 184 12.59 14.03 9.94
N HIS A 185 11.90 13.69 8.85
CA HIS A 185 11.25 14.70 8.03
C HIS A 185 10.15 15.46 8.75
N THR A 186 9.32 14.82 9.58
CA THR A 186 8.27 15.54 10.31
C THR A 186 8.88 16.57 11.28
N LEU A 187 9.86 16.15 12.09
CA LEU A 187 10.54 17.03 13.04
C LEU A 187 11.35 18.14 12.34
N GLU A 188 12.02 17.78 11.25
CA GLU A 188 12.79 18.72 10.43
C GLU A 188 11.88 19.74 9.74
N THR A 189 10.70 19.33 9.26
CA THR A 189 9.71 20.24 8.67
C THR A 189 9.14 21.18 9.73
N GLU A 190 8.82 20.70 10.95
CA GLU A 190 8.42 21.58 12.05
C GLU A 190 9.52 22.59 12.42
N ALA A 191 10.77 22.16 12.37
CA ALA A 191 11.93 23.01 12.61
C ALA A 191 12.28 23.93 11.42
N GLY A 192 11.59 23.80 10.27
CA GLY A 192 11.84 24.59 9.07
C GLY A 192 13.16 24.27 8.36
N ILE A 193 13.66 23.04 8.52
CA ILE A 193 14.95 22.57 8.00
C ILE A 193 14.84 21.43 6.98
N ALA A 194 13.68 20.79 6.83
CA ALA A 194 13.40 19.88 5.72
C ALA A 194 12.50 20.53 4.68
N ASP A 195 12.87 20.33 3.42
CA ASP A 195 12.14 20.83 2.25
C ASP A 195 11.07 19.85 1.76
N ARG A 196 10.89 18.70 2.42
CA ARG A 196 10.01 17.64 1.93
C ARG A 196 9.38 16.82 3.04
N LEU A 197 8.06 16.84 3.04
CA LEU A 197 7.19 15.88 3.70
C LEU A 197 6.15 15.43 2.68
N LEU A 198 5.80 14.14 2.68
CA LEU A 198 4.78 13.64 1.76
C LEU A 198 3.38 14.09 2.20
N TRP A 199 2.87 13.56 3.31
CA TRP A 199 1.53 13.91 3.75
C TRP A 199 1.54 15.05 4.75
N HIS A 200 0.62 16.00 4.57
CA HIS A 200 0.33 17.07 5.52
C HIS A 200 -1.07 16.89 6.12
N PRO A 201 -1.36 17.45 7.31
CA PRO A 201 -2.66 17.28 7.98
C PRO A 201 -3.85 17.78 7.15
N ASN A 202 -3.64 18.74 6.25
CA ASN A 202 -4.66 19.25 5.32
C ASN A 202 -4.94 18.32 4.12
N THR A 203 -4.12 17.30 3.90
CA THR A 203 -4.27 16.29 2.83
C THR A 203 -4.77 14.94 3.35
N VAL A 204 -4.98 14.84 4.66
CA VAL A 204 -5.39 13.60 5.33
C VAL A 204 -6.84 13.26 5.01
N ARG A 205 -7.11 11.96 4.84
CA ARG A 205 -8.45 11.41 4.60
C ARG A 205 -8.82 10.37 5.65
N THR A 206 -10.10 10.28 5.97
CA THR A 206 -10.63 9.33 6.98
C THR A 206 -10.78 7.89 6.47
N ASP A 207 -10.61 7.66 5.17
CA ASP A 207 -10.72 6.37 4.51
C ASP A 207 -9.36 5.80 4.08
N THR A 208 -8.27 6.33 4.65
CA THR A 208 -6.91 6.05 4.21
C THR A 208 -6.04 5.58 5.38
N ILE A 209 -5.27 4.53 5.12
CA ILE A 209 -4.25 3.97 5.98
C ILE A 209 -2.89 4.49 5.50
N TYR A 210 -2.22 5.25 6.35
CA TYR A 210 -0.88 5.79 6.09
C TYR A 210 0.16 4.76 6.54
N ALA A 211 0.72 4.05 5.58
CA ALA A 211 1.75 3.04 5.77
C ALA A 211 3.15 3.63 5.64
N SER A 212 4.13 2.89 6.14
CA SER A 212 5.54 3.24 6.05
C SER A 212 6.37 1.98 5.90
N HIS A 213 7.48 2.11 5.17
CA HIS A 213 8.43 1.03 4.97
C HIS A 213 9.84 1.47 5.39
N HIS A 214 10.61 0.54 5.95
CA HIS A 214 12.01 0.79 6.31
C HIS A 214 12.88 -0.39 5.90
N TRP A 215 13.90 -0.11 5.10
CA TRP A 215 14.87 -1.09 4.65
C TRP A 215 15.99 -1.24 5.67
N TRP A 216 16.08 -2.41 6.31
CA TRP A 216 17.29 -2.78 7.06
C TRP A 216 18.32 -3.35 6.09
N ALA A 217 19.06 -2.49 5.39
CA ALA A 217 20.02 -2.91 4.38
C ALA A 217 21.32 -2.09 4.43
N GLY A 218 22.42 -2.71 4.01
CA GLY A 218 23.70 -2.02 3.85
C GLY A 218 24.24 -1.46 5.17
N LYS A 219 24.46 -0.14 5.22
CA LYS A 219 25.05 0.56 6.37
C LYS A 219 24.09 0.72 7.55
N ASP A 220 22.80 0.49 7.33
CA ASP A 220 21.76 0.63 8.35
C ASP A 220 21.47 -0.71 9.04
N LEU A 221 22.16 -1.78 8.64
CA LEU A 221 22.04 -3.08 9.30
C LEU A 221 22.59 -3.01 10.72
N PRO A 222 21.79 -3.33 11.74
CA PRO A 222 22.27 -3.33 13.11
C PRO A 222 23.33 -4.42 13.31
N GLU A 223 24.41 -4.07 14.01
CA GLU A 223 25.51 -5.01 14.32
C GLU A 223 25.10 -6.01 15.42
N ASP A 224 24.13 -5.64 16.26
CA ASP A 224 23.61 -6.47 17.34
C ASP A 224 22.09 -6.28 17.59
N PHE A 225 21.53 -7.14 18.46
CA PHE A 225 20.11 -7.08 18.81
C PHE A 225 19.71 -5.77 19.51
N ALA A 226 20.60 -5.18 20.30
CA ALA A 226 20.28 -3.96 21.03
C ALA A 226 20.16 -2.77 20.07
N GLU A 227 21.03 -2.70 19.06
CA GLU A 227 20.92 -1.75 17.97
C GLU A 227 19.65 -1.98 17.15
N ALA A 228 19.38 -3.22 16.75
CA ALA A 228 18.16 -3.56 16.01
C ALA A 228 16.90 -3.12 16.78
N TYR A 229 16.87 -3.40 18.09
CA TYR A 229 15.79 -2.99 18.97
C TYR A 229 15.66 -1.46 19.06
N ARG A 230 16.78 -0.73 19.22
CA ARG A 230 16.76 0.74 19.25
C ARG A 230 16.23 1.32 17.95
N GLN A 231 16.72 0.84 16.81
CA GLN A 231 16.29 1.35 15.51
C GLN A 231 14.79 1.05 15.26
N ALA A 232 14.31 -0.15 15.62
CA ALA A 232 12.89 -0.49 15.56
C ALA A 232 12.03 0.39 16.47
N VAL A 233 12.48 0.67 17.70
CA VAL A 233 11.77 1.59 18.62
C VAL A 233 11.72 3.00 18.04
N MET A 234 12.84 3.53 17.53
CA MET A 234 12.85 4.87 16.91
C MET A 234 11.86 4.96 15.75
N TYR A 235 11.83 3.94 14.90
CA TYR A 235 10.89 3.87 13.79
C TYR A 235 9.43 3.85 14.28
N VAL A 236 9.09 2.98 15.24
CA VAL A 236 7.72 2.86 15.78
C VAL A 236 7.27 4.14 16.51
N GLU A 237 8.14 4.77 17.30
CA GLU A 237 7.81 6.02 17.99
C GLU A 237 7.68 7.19 16.99
N GLY A 238 8.50 7.21 15.94
CA GLY A 238 8.34 8.17 14.84
C GLY A 238 7.01 8.05 14.13
N LEU A 239 6.55 6.82 13.87
CA LEU A 239 5.22 6.57 13.29
C LEU A 239 4.10 7.06 14.19
N LYS A 240 4.18 6.83 15.51
CA LYS A 240 3.18 7.35 16.46
C LYS A 240 3.13 8.87 16.42
N TYR A 241 4.29 9.52 16.51
CA TYR A 241 4.37 10.97 16.46
C TYR A 241 3.81 11.53 15.15
N TYR A 242 4.19 10.95 14.01
CA TYR A 242 3.65 11.37 12.72
C TYR A 242 2.14 11.16 12.62
N SER A 243 1.63 10.06 13.16
CA SER A 243 0.18 9.78 13.18
C SER A 243 -0.60 10.79 14.04
N ASP A 244 -0.04 11.16 15.20
CA ASP A 244 -0.58 12.22 16.06
C ASP A 244 -0.57 13.58 15.34
N TRP A 245 0.53 13.90 14.65
CA TRP A 245 0.71 15.14 13.90
C TRP A 245 -0.25 15.25 12.71
N LEU A 246 -0.49 14.16 11.98
CA LEU A 246 -1.50 14.08 10.92
C LEU A 246 -2.93 14.13 11.45
N GLY A 247 -3.14 13.93 12.76
CA GLY A 247 -4.48 13.88 13.37
C GLY A 247 -5.28 12.62 13.03
N VAL A 248 -4.59 11.50 12.74
CA VAL A 248 -5.22 10.20 12.43
C VAL A 248 -5.25 9.25 13.64
N CYS A 249 -4.84 9.73 14.82
CA CYS A 249 -4.73 8.98 16.06
C CYS A 249 -5.99 8.90 16.93
#